data_AF-A0A2N5M5D6-F1
#
_entry.id   AF-A0A2N5M5D6-F1
#
_cell.length_a   1.000
_cell.length_b   1.000
_cell.length_c   1.000
_cell.angle_alpha   90.00
_cell.angle_beta   90.00
_cell.angle_gamma   90.00
#
_symmetry.space_group_name_H-M   'P 1'
#
loop_
_entity.id
_entity.type
_entity.pdbx_description
1 polymer ?
#
loop_
_entity_poly.entity_id
_entity_poly.type
_entity_poly.pdbx_seq_one_letter_code
_entity_poly.pdbx_strand_id
1 'polypeptide(L)'
;MLYNVLLFFHILGTVIMFAAVSITLTAMIAMLHAKKTETLRDWSSLAVKMDGLLPFSVILILLPGLYLVFSTWGWRVPWINISLAVLMVMTFMGPAINLRRLKMILTAAKEETQSVPSSRLWEKVQDRTLWNSVIIMTMLAIAILFLMTVKPALIGSLITLGAAITIGFIVTHLVLKTAVLPSVPLHTNTSESTRL
;
A
#
# COMPACT_ATOMS: atom_id res chain seq x y z
N MET A 1 11.45 -10.71 31.84
CA MET A 1 11.11 -9.31 31.55
C MET A 1 11.57 -8.85 30.17
N LEU A 2 12.86 -8.99 29.82
CA LEU A 2 13.39 -8.57 28.51
C LEU A 2 12.62 -9.15 27.30
N TYR A 3 12.28 -10.44 27.33
CA TYR A 3 11.46 -11.09 26.29
C TYR A 3 10.14 -10.35 26.02
N ASN A 4 9.38 -10.04 27.09
CA ASN A 4 8.08 -9.36 26.96
C ASN A 4 8.22 -7.93 26.44
N VAL A 5 9.28 -7.22 26.85
CA VAL A 5 9.57 -5.86 26.37
C VAL A 5 9.89 -5.86 24.87
N LEU A 6 10.73 -6.80 24.41
CA LEU A 6 11.06 -6.93 22.99
C LEU A 6 9.87 -7.38 22.16
N LEU A 7 9.06 -8.31 22.68
CA LEU A 7 7.81 -8.71 22.04
C LEU A 7 6.83 -7.53 21.93
N PHE A 8 6.72 -6.70 22.97
CA PHE A 8 5.92 -5.48 22.93
C PHE A 8 6.38 -4.53 21.81
N PHE A 9 7.69 -4.24 21.70
CA PHE A 9 8.20 -3.37 20.63
C PHE A 9 8.00 -3.96 19.23
N HIS A 10 8.13 -5.28 19.08
CA HIS A 10 7.86 -5.98 17.83
C HIS A 10 6.39 -5.80 17.37
N ILE A 11 5.45 -6.00 18.30
CA ILE A 11 4.02 -5.84 18.05
C ILE A 11 3.69 -4.36 17.81
N LEU A 12 4.27 -3.44 18.59
CA LEU A 12 4.10 -2.00 18.40
C LEU A 12 4.56 -1.55 17.02
N GLY A 13 5.72 -2.01 16.56
CA GLY A 13 6.20 -1.74 15.19
C GLY A 13 5.22 -2.24 14.14
N THR A 14 4.63 -3.43 14.35
CA THR A 14 3.61 -4.01 13.45
C THR A 14 2.37 -3.12 13.40
N VAL A 15 1.87 -2.65 14.56
CA VAL A 15 0.71 -1.73 14.64
C VAL A 15 0.99 -0.42 13.90
N ILE A 16 2.16 0.19 14.13
CA ILE A 16 2.57 1.43 13.45
C ILE A 16 2.62 1.22 11.93
N MET A 17 3.17 0.10 11.47
CA MET A 17 3.22 -0.24 10.05
C MET A 17 1.82 -0.33 9.46
N PHE A 18 0.90 -1.06 10.08
CA PHE A 18 -0.49 -1.16 9.60
C PHE A 18 -1.22 0.19 9.58
N ALA A 19 -0.99 1.04 10.59
CA ALA A 19 -1.55 2.39 10.60
C ALA A 19 -1.03 3.23 9.43
N ALA A 20 0.29 3.25 9.20
CA ALA A 20 0.92 4.00 8.11
C ALA A 20 0.46 3.49 6.73
N VAL A 21 0.38 2.17 6.53
CA VAL A 21 -0.14 1.56 5.30
C VAL A 21 -1.61 1.93 5.08
N SER A 22 -2.44 1.89 6.12
CA SER A 22 -3.87 2.21 6.01
C SER A 22 -4.10 3.68 5.63
N ILE A 23 -3.35 4.60 6.23
CA ILE A 23 -3.41 6.03 5.89
C ILE A 23 -2.91 6.26 4.46
N THR A 24 -1.82 5.61 4.06
CA THR A 24 -1.27 5.72 2.70
C THR A 24 -2.26 5.23 1.66
N LEU A 25 -2.89 4.08 1.89
CA LEU A 25 -3.91 3.53 0.98
C LEU A 25 -5.14 4.44 0.92
N THR A 26 -5.59 4.98 2.05
CA THR A 26 -6.70 5.94 2.11
C THR A 26 -6.36 7.19 1.29
N ALA A 27 -5.15 7.72 1.43
CA ALA A 27 -4.68 8.86 0.65
C ALA A 27 -4.65 8.54 -0.85
N MET A 28 -4.21 7.34 -1.25
CA MET A 28 -4.24 6.91 -2.65
C MET A 28 -5.66 6.81 -3.21
N ILE A 29 -6.59 6.24 -2.47
CA ILE A 29 -8.00 6.17 -2.87
C ILE A 29 -8.60 7.58 -2.96
N ALA A 30 -8.28 8.47 -2.01
CA ALA A 30 -8.74 9.85 -2.05
C ALA A 30 -8.17 10.62 -3.26
N MET A 31 -6.89 10.41 -3.60
CA MET A 31 -6.29 10.94 -4.82
C MET A 31 -7.02 10.44 -6.07
N LEU A 32 -7.40 9.16 -6.11
CA LEU A 32 -8.10 8.55 -7.26
C LEU A 32 -9.50 9.13 -7.53
N HIS A 33 -10.13 9.73 -6.51
CA HIS A 33 -11.45 10.35 -6.62
C HIS A 33 -11.40 11.89 -6.56
N ALA A 34 -10.21 12.48 -6.47
CA ALA A 34 -10.03 13.92 -6.37
C ALA A 34 -10.42 14.63 -7.67
N LYS A 35 -11.36 15.59 -7.57
CA LYS A 35 -11.77 16.45 -8.70
C LYS A 35 -10.94 17.73 -8.81
N LYS A 36 -10.15 18.05 -7.79
CA LYS A 36 -9.35 19.27 -7.68
C LYS A 36 -7.89 18.94 -7.46
N THR A 37 -7.01 19.70 -8.12
CA THR A 37 -5.55 19.57 -8.00
C THR A 37 -5.06 19.80 -6.57
N GLU A 38 -5.65 20.77 -5.87
CA GLU A 38 -5.31 21.07 -4.47
C GLU A 38 -5.52 19.86 -3.56
N THR A 39 -6.68 19.20 -3.66
CA THR A 39 -7.00 17.99 -2.91
C THR A 39 -6.00 16.87 -3.21
N LEU A 40 -5.62 16.70 -4.48
CA LEU A 40 -4.63 15.70 -4.91
C LEU A 40 -3.24 15.99 -4.30
N ARG A 41 -2.84 17.26 -4.25
CA ARG A 41 -1.59 17.72 -3.64
C ARG A 41 -1.56 17.45 -2.13
N ASP A 42 -2.66 17.68 -1.43
CA ASP A 42 -2.73 17.47 0.02
C ASP A 42 -2.65 15.98 0.37
N TRP A 43 -3.41 15.13 -0.35
CA TRP A 43 -3.36 13.68 -0.14
C TRP A 43 -2.03 13.06 -0.58
N SER A 44 -1.43 13.51 -1.68
CA SER A 44 -0.10 13.04 -2.09
C SER A 44 0.99 13.43 -1.09
N SER A 45 0.90 14.63 -0.50
CA SER A 45 1.80 15.06 0.58
C SER A 45 1.67 14.17 1.82
N LEU A 46 0.43 13.85 2.22
CA LEU A 46 0.18 12.92 3.32
C LEU A 46 0.73 11.52 3.02
N ALA A 47 0.47 10.99 1.82
CA ALA A 47 0.95 9.66 1.41
C ALA A 47 2.48 9.58 1.46
N VAL A 48 3.19 10.58 0.94
CA VAL A 48 4.67 10.63 0.98
C VAL A 48 5.20 10.68 2.42
N LYS A 49 4.55 11.45 3.31
CA LYS A 49 4.95 11.53 4.72
C LYS A 49 4.76 10.18 5.41
N MET A 50 3.60 9.55 5.25
CA MET A 50 3.28 8.27 5.90
C MET A 50 4.15 7.12 5.39
N ASP A 51 4.37 7.04 4.07
CA ASP A 51 5.26 6.03 3.49
C ASP A 51 6.71 6.23 3.97
N GLY A 52 7.12 7.49 4.18
CA GLY A 52 8.40 7.85 4.80
C GLY A 52 8.57 7.43 6.27
N LEU A 53 7.48 7.14 6.99
CA LEU A 53 7.52 6.61 8.37
C LEU A 53 7.69 5.08 8.41
N LEU A 54 7.46 4.37 7.29
CA LEU A 54 7.55 2.91 7.25
C LEU A 54 8.92 2.36 7.67
N PRO A 55 10.07 2.93 7.27
CA PRO A 55 11.38 2.44 7.72
C PRO A 55 11.53 2.40 9.24
N PHE A 56 10.95 3.38 9.96
CA PHE A 56 10.96 3.39 11.42
C PHE A 56 10.17 2.21 12.00
N SER A 57 8.99 1.91 11.43
CA SER A 57 8.19 0.75 11.84
C SER A 57 8.93 -0.57 11.58
N VAL A 58 9.63 -0.68 10.44
CA VAL A 58 10.42 -1.87 10.09
C VAL A 58 11.54 -2.09 11.10
N ILE A 59 12.23 -1.04 11.55
CA ILE A 59 13.28 -1.16 12.58
C ILE A 59 12.70 -1.70 13.90
N LEU A 60 11.54 -1.17 14.32
CA LEU A 60 10.83 -1.63 15.51
C LEU A 60 10.33 -3.07 15.41
N ILE A 61 10.05 -3.55 14.21
CA ILE A 61 9.66 -4.96 13.97
C ILE A 61 10.91 -5.84 13.95
N LEU A 62 11.90 -5.50 13.12
CA LEU A 62 13.03 -6.37 12.81
C LEU A 62 13.99 -6.50 14.00
N LEU A 63 14.39 -5.41 14.66
CA LEU A 63 15.40 -5.53 15.73
C LEU A 63 14.94 -6.43 16.88
N PRO A 64 13.73 -6.24 17.45
CA PRO A 64 13.26 -7.13 18.51
C PRO A 64 12.89 -8.52 17.96
N GLY A 65 12.31 -8.59 16.75
CA GLY A 65 11.96 -9.86 16.11
C GLY A 65 13.17 -10.76 15.91
N LEU A 66 14.27 -10.22 15.39
CA LEU A 66 15.50 -10.96 15.15
C LEU A 66 16.11 -11.45 16.48
N TYR A 67 16.08 -10.62 17.53
CA TYR A 67 16.49 -11.05 18.86
C TYR A 67 15.67 -12.23 19.37
N LEU A 68 14.33 -12.20 19.19
CA LEU A 68 13.45 -13.30 19.60
C LEU A 68 13.79 -14.60 18.85
N VAL A 69 14.11 -14.51 17.56
CA VAL A 69 14.57 -15.66 16.77
C VAL A 69 15.86 -16.24 17.35
N PHE A 70 16.87 -15.42 17.62
CA PHE A 70 18.16 -15.90 18.14
C PHE A 70 18.09 -16.45 19.57
N SER A 71 17.22 -15.88 20.42
CA SER A 71 17.18 -16.21 21.85
C SER A 71 16.23 -17.34 22.21
N THR A 72 15.11 -17.50 21.50
CA THR A 72 14.01 -18.38 21.94
C THR A 72 13.47 -19.31 20.86
N TRP A 73 13.29 -18.84 19.63
CA TRP A 73 12.57 -19.63 18.61
C TRP A 73 13.48 -20.46 17.69
N GLY A 74 14.64 -19.91 17.33
CA GLY A 74 15.55 -20.49 16.34
C GLY A 74 15.02 -20.48 14.91
N TRP A 75 15.85 -20.97 13.98
CA TRP A 75 15.63 -20.91 12.52
C TRP A 75 14.93 -22.14 11.94
N ARG A 76 14.50 -23.09 12.77
CA ARG A 76 13.82 -24.32 12.31
C ARG A 76 12.32 -24.15 12.09
N VAL A 77 11.81 -22.94 12.31
CA VAL A 77 10.37 -22.64 12.28
C VAL A 77 10.02 -21.97 10.94
N PRO A 78 9.31 -22.66 10.02
CA PRO A 78 9.14 -22.18 8.65
C PRO A 78 8.45 -20.81 8.52
N TRP A 79 7.41 -20.55 9.32
CA TRP A 79 6.68 -19.29 9.25
C TRP A 79 7.57 -18.09 9.60
N ILE A 80 8.53 -18.25 10.51
CA ILE A 80 9.48 -17.19 10.89
C ILE A 80 10.34 -16.83 9.68
N ASN A 81 10.97 -17.83 9.07
CA ASN A 81 11.89 -17.63 7.96
C ASN A 81 11.18 -16.98 6.76
N ILE A 82 9.96 -17.44 6.48
CA ILE A 82 9.14 -16.91 5.39
C ILE A 82 8.71 -15.47 5.68
N SER A 83 8.16 -15.20 6.86
CA SER A 83 7.76 -13.84 7.24
C SER A 83 8.94 -12.86 7.20
N LEU A 84 10.11 -13.28 7.69
CA LEU A 84 11.31 -12.46 7.66
C LEU A 84 11.77 -12.20 6.22
N ALA A 85 11.84 -13.22 5.37
CA ALA A 85 12.22 -13.06 3.96
C ALA A 85 11.28 -12.09 3.23
N VAL A 86 9.96 -12.23 3.41
CA VAL A 86 8.97 -11.33 2.81
C VAL A 86 9.12 -9.91 3.33
N LEU A 87 9.27 -9.73 4.64
CA LEU A 87 9.47 -8.41 5.24
C LEU A 87 10.74 -7.73 4.73
N MET A 88 11.84 -8.49 4.56
CA MET A 88 13.08 -7.96 3.99
C MET A 88 12.87 -7.50 2.55
N VAL A 89 12.22 -8.31 1.70
CA VAL A 89 11.89 -7.92 0.32
C VAL A 89 11.05 -6.65 0.31
N MET A 90 10.02 -6.58 1.15
CA MET A 90 9.15 -5.40 1.28
C MET A 90 9.91 -4.15 1.72
N THR A 91 10.88 -4.29 2.63
CA THR A 91 11.68 -3.17 3.15
C THR A 91 12.47 -2.47 2.04
N PHE A 92 12.97 -3.21 1.05
CA PHE A 92 13.67 -2.63 -0.09
C PHE A 92 12.71 -2.18 -1.20
N MET A 93 11.69 -2.98 -1.51
CA MET A 93 10.75 -2.67 -2.59
C MET A 93 9.88 -1.44 -2.30
N GLY A 94 9.49 -1.23 -1.03
CA GLY A 94 8.63 -0.11 -0.64
C GLY A 94 9.20 1.25 -1.04
N PRO A 95 10.38 1.66 -0.53
CA PRO A 95 10.98 2.93 -0.92
C PRO A 95 11.37 3.00 -2.40
N ALA A 96 11.84 1.89 -2.98
CA ALA A 96 12.30 1.86 -4.37
C ALA A 96 11.17 2.09 -5.39
N ILE A 97 9.97 1.59 -5.10
CA ILE A 97 8.81 1.64 -6.00
C ILE A 97 7.77 2.65 -5.48
N ASN A 98 7.26 2.46 -4.27
CA ASN A 98 6.11 3.21 -3.74
C ASN A 98 6.49 4.66 -3.46
N LEU A 99 7.48 4.89 -2.59
CA LEU A 99 7.88 6.25 -2.20
C LEU A 99 8.30 7.09 -3.41
N ARG A 100 9.05 6.49 -4.32
CA ARG A 100 9.49 7.14 -5.56
C ARG A 100 8.29 7.58 -6.40
N ARG A 101 7.30 6.71 -6.61
CA ARG A 101 6.11 7.01 -7.41
C ARG A 101 5.18 8.02 -6.73
N LEU A 102 4.99 7.91 -5.43
CA LEU A 102 4.23 8.90 -4.65
C LEU A 102 4.88 10.29 -4.70
N LYS A 103 6.21 10.38 -4.62
CA LYS A 103 6.94 11.64 -4.80
C LYS A 103 6.75 12.21 -6.20
N MET A 104 6.76 11.38 -7.24
CA MET A 104 6.50 11.85 -8.62
C MET A 104 5.09 12.42 -8.77
N ILE A 105 4.08 11.82 -8.13
CA ILE A 105 2.71 12.36 -8.10
C ILE A 105 2.70 13.70 -7.38
N LEU A 106 3.30 13.79 -6.19
CA LEU A 106 3.35 15.02 -5.41
C LEU A 106 4.05 16.16 -6.16
N THR A 107 5.18 15.88 -6.82
CA THR A 107 5.89 16.89 -7.63
C THR A 107 5.02 17.37 -8.78
N ALA A 108 4.40 16.46 -9.54
CA ALA A 108 3.51 16.84 -10.63
C ALA A 108 2.28 17.64 -10.14
N ALA A 109 1.73 17.29 -8.98
CA ALA A 109 0.62 18.01 -8.35
C ALA A 109 0.99 19.42 -7.88
N LYS A 110 2.27 19.65 -7.54
CA LYS A 110 2.77 20.99 -7.15
C LYS A 110 3.07 21.87 -8.36
N GLU A 111 3.47 21.27 -9.47
CA GLU A 111 3.76 21.98 -10.73
C GLU A 111 2.48 22.32 -11.51
N GLU A 112 1.38 21.62 -11.23
CA GLU A 112 0.09 21.85 -11.85
C GLU A 112 -0.51 23.20 -11.40
N THR A 113 -0.83 24.06 -12.37
CA THR A 113 -1.42 25.38 -12.13
C THR A 113 -2.94 25.37 -12.30
N GLN A 114 -3.47 24.36 -12.97
CA GLN A 114 -4.91 24.22 -13.19
C GLN A 114 -5.64 23.76 -11.92
N SER A 115 -6.87 24.23 -11.74
CA SER A 115 -7.72 23.82 -10.61
C SER A 115 -8.20 22.37 -10.73
N VAL A 116 -8.29 21.85 -11.95
CA VAL A 116 -8.64 20.47 -12.29
C VAL A 116 -7.37 19.72 -12.72
N PRO A 117 -7.16 18.46 -12.28
CA PRO A 117 -5.98 17.68 -12.67
C PRO A 117 -5.89 17.46 -14.18
N SER A 118 -4.72 17.71 -14.77
CA SER A 118 -4.46 17.36 -16.17
C SER A 118 -4.43 15.84 -16.38
N SER A 119 -4.66 15.39 -17.62
CA SER A 119 -4.60 13.96 -17.99
C SER A 119 -3.25 13.33 -17.62
N ARG A 120 -2.14 14.07 -17.75
CA ARG A 120 -0.80 13.60 -17.40
C ARG A 120 -0.61 13.39 -15.90
N LEU A 121 -1.21 14.24 -15.07
CA LEU A 121 -1.23 14.04 -13.62
C LEU A 121 -2.09 12.81 -13.27
N TRP A 122 -3.21 12.64 -13.97
CA TRP A 122 -4.13 11.53 -13.76
C TRP A 122 -3.54 10.16 -14.12
N GLU A 123 -2.78 10.08 -15.21
CA GLU A 123 -2.01 8.88 -15.58
C GLU A 123 -1.04 8.45 -14.47
N LYS A 124 -0.43 9.42 -13.75
CA LYS A 124 0.47 9.11 -12.63
C LYS A 124 -0.28 8.58 -11.41
N VAL A 125 -1.47 9.14 -11.11
CA VAL A 125 -2.33 8.66 -10.01
C VAL A 125 -2.86 7.25 -10.29
N GLN A 126 -3.16 6.94 -11.56
CA GLN A 126 -3.64 5.64 -12.01
C GLN A 126 -2.52 4.65 -12.34
N ASP A 127 -1.26 4.96 -12.04
CA ASP A 127 -0.12 4.10 -12.33
C ASP A 127 -0.31 2.69 -11.74
N ARG A 128 -0.55 1.72 -12.61
CA ARG A 128 -0.84 0.33 -12.25
C ARG A 128 0.29 -0.32 -11.47
N THR A 129 1.53 0.11 -11.70
CA THR A 129 2.70 -0.42 -10.96
C THR A 129 2.67 0.02 -9.50
N LEU A 130 2.32 1.29 -9.24
CA LEU A 130 2.17 1.80 -7.88
C LEU A 130 1.05 1.05 -7.15
N TRP A 131 -0.12 0.94 -7.77
CA TRP A 131 -1.27 0.26 -7.16
C TRP A 131 -1.04 -1.23 -6.90
N ASN A 132 -0.45 -1.96 -7.86
CA ASN A 132 -0.08 -3.36 -7.64
C ASN A 132 0.89 -3.49 -6.47
N SER A 133 1.95 -2.68 -6.46
CA SER A 133 2.98 -2.73 -5.43
C SER A 133 2.41 -2.47 -4.03
N VAL A 134 1.67 -1.37 -3.85
CA VAL A 134 1.09 -1.02 -2.55
C VAL A 134 0.09 -2.09 -2.07
N ILE A 135 -0.85 -2.50 -2.92
CA ILE A 135 -1.89 -3.46 -2.54
C ILE A 135 -1.29 -4.85 -2.24
N ILE A 136 -0.37 -5.34 -3.07
CA ILE A 136 0.31 -6.62 -2.82
C ILE A 136 1.11 -6.55 -1.52
N MET A 137 1.84 -5.47 -1.27
CA MET A 137 2.57 -5.27 -0.01
C MET A 137 1.63 -5.22 1.20
N THR A 138 0.45 -4.59 1.08
CA THR A 138 -0.58 -4.62 2.13
C THR A 138 -1.08 -6.05 2.37
N MET A 139 -1.38 -6.82 1.32
CA MET A 139 -1.83 -8.21 1.45
C MET A 139 -0.74 -9.11 2.04
N LEU A 140 0.53 -8.88 1.68
CA LEU A 140 1.67 -9.58 2.25
C LEU A 140 1.87 -9.24 3.74
N ALA A 141 1.65 -7.99 4.15
CA ALA A 141 1.66 -7.62 5.57
C ALA A 141 0.58 -8.37 6.36
N ILE A 142 -0.64 -8.49 5.80
CA ILE A 142 -1.73 -9.29 6.39
C ILE A 142 -1.35 -10.77 6.43
N ALA A 143 -0.73 -11.29 5.37
CA ALA A 143 -0.24 -12.67 5.34
C ALA A 143 0.80 -12.93 6.44
N ILE A 144 1.76 -12.01 6.64
CA ILE A 144 2.72 -12.09 7.73
C ILE A 144 2.00 -12.15 9.09
N LEU A 145 1.01 -11.28 9.32
CA LEU A 145 0.22 -11.30 10.55
C LEU A 145 -0.48 -12.65 10.76
N PHE A 146 -1.04 -13.25 9.70
CA PHE A 146 -1.61 -14.59 9.76
C PHE A 146 -0.55 -15.66 10.09
N LEU A 147 0.61 -15.61 9.43
CA LEU A 147 1.73 -16.52 9.70
C LEU A 147 2.19 -16.43 11.17
N MET A 148 2.22 -15.24 11.74
CA MET A 148 2.64 -15.00 13.13
C MET A 148 1.65 -15.52 14.17
N THR A 149 0.35 -15.52 13.84
CA THR A 149 -0.71 -15.93 14.76
C THR A 149 -1.03 -17.41 14.66
N VAL A 150 -1.21 -17.92 13.45
CA VAL A 150 -1.57 -19.33 13.16
C VAL A 150 -0.35 -20.25 13.13
N LYS A 151 0.84 -19.71 12.81
CA LYS A 151 2.12 -20.42 12.79
C LYS A 151 2.11 -21.70 11.93
N PRO A 152 1.61 -21.64 10.67
CA PRO A 152 1.52 -22.80 9.82
C PRO A 152 2.90 -23.39 9.49
N ALA A 153 2.91 -24.66 9.09
CA ALA A 153 4.08 -25.28 8.48
C ALA A 153 4.37 -24.68 7.08
N LEU A 154 5.49 -25.09 6.47
CA LEU A 154 6.00 -24.55 5.22
C LEU A 154 4.95 -24.42 4.10
N ILE A 155 4.23 -25.51 3.81
CA ILE A 155 3.22 -25.52 2.74
C ILE A 155 2.10 -24.52 3.03
N GLY A 156 1.62 -24.47 4.26
CA GLY A 156 0.59 -23.51 4.67
C GLY A 156 1.07 -22.07 4.52
N SER A 157 2.30 -21.77 4.92
CA SER A 157 2.91 -20.44 4.73
C SER A 157 2.97 -20.03 3.25
N LEU A 158 3.40 -20.95 2.37
CA LEU A 158 3.49 -20.67 0.93
C LEU A 158 2.11 -20.45 0.29
N ILE A 159 1.12 -21.25 0.67
CA ILE A 159 -0.28 -21.07 0.21
C ILE A 159 -0.80 -19.70 0.64
N THR A 160 -0.57 -19.30 1.90
CA THR A 160 -0.99 -17.97 2.38
C THR A 160 -0.35 -16.84 1.57
N LEU A 161 0.94 -16.93 1.23
CA LEU A 161 1.60 -15.92 0.40
C LEU A 161 1.03 -15.88 -1.02
N GLY A 162 0.85 -17.05 -1.65
CA GLY A 162 0.27 -17.13 -2.99
C GLY A 162 -1.15 -16.55 -3.04
N ALA A 163 -1.96 -16.84 -2.04
CA ALA A 163 -3.31 -16.27 -1.90
C ALA A 163 -3.25 -14.75 -1.74
N ALA A 164 -2.39 -14.23 -0.87
CA ALA A 164 -2.23 -12.78 -0.66
C ALA A 164 -1.83 -12.03 -1.93
N ILE A 165 -0.87 -12.56 -2.70
CA ILE A 165 -0.45 -11.98 -3.98
C ILE A 165 -1.61 -12.00 -4.99
N THR A 166 -2.32 -13.13 -5.10
CA THR A 166 -3.45 -13.29 -6.02
C THR A 166 -4.58 -12.32 -5.69
N ILE A 167 -4.96 -12.23 -4.41
CA ILE A 167 -5.95 -11.27 -3.92
C ILE A 167 -5.50 -9.84 -4.22
N GLY A 168 -4.21 -9.53 -4.04
CA GLY A 168 -3.67 -8.22 -4.33
C GLY A 168 -3.89 -7.78 -5.78
N PHE A 169 -3.59 -8.66 -6.75
CA PHE A 169 -3.87 -8.38 -8.16
C PHE A 169 -5.35 -8.17 -8.47
N ILE A 170 -6.22 -8.98 -7.86
CA ILE A 170 -7.68 -8.86 -8.02
C ILE A 170 -8.15 -7.50 -7.49
N VAL A 171 -7.74 -7.13 -6.27
CA VAL A 171 -8.11 -5.86 -5.64
C VAL A 171 -7.64 -4.67 -6.47
N THR A 172 -6.37 -4.66 -6.93
CA THR A 172 -5.86 -3.58 -7.79
C THR A 172 -6.68 -3.45 -9.06
N HIS A 173 -7.00 -4.58 -9.72
CA HIS A 173 -7.81 -4.57 -10.93
C HIS A 173 -9.21 -3.98 -10.69
N LEU A 174 -9.88 -4.35 -9.58
CA LEU A 174 -11.21 -3.84 -9.23
C LEU A 174 -11.20 -2.34 -8.91
N VAL A 175 -10.21 -1.86 -8.15
CA VAL A 175 -10.09 -0.45 -7.77
C VAL A 175 -9.87 0.42 -9.01
N LEU A 176 -8.92 0.05 -9.87
CA LEU A 176 -8.62 0.83 -11.08
C LEU A 176 -9.77 0.78 -12.10
N LYS A 177 -10.46 -0.35 -12.25
CA LYS A 177 -11.63 -0.46 -13.13
C LYS A 177 -12.74 0.51 -12.73
N THR A 178 -12.99 0.63 -11.42
CA THR A 178 -14.05 1.52 -10.90
C THR A 178 -13.73 2.99 -11.16
N ALA A 179 -12.45 3.38 -11.09
CA ALA A 179 -12.02 4.75 -11.32
C ALA A 179 -11.98 5.18 -12.79
N VAL A 180 -11.90 4.23 -13.73
CA VAL A 180 -11.86 4.49 -15.18
C VAL A 180 -13.24 4.66 -15.80
N LEU A 181 -14.33 4.35 -15.09
CA LEU A 181 -15.69 4.59 -15.56
C LEU A 181 -16.18 5.99 -15.13
N PRO A 182 -16.03 7.06 -15.93
CA PRO A 182 -16.82 8.25 -15.71
C PRO A 182 -18.29 7.88 -15.89
N SER A 183 -19.13 8.33 -14.96
CA SER A 183 -20.59 8.33 -15.09
C SER A 183 -20.95 8.82 -16.49
N VAL A 184 -21.39 7.92 -17.37
CA VAL A 184 -21.93 8.28 -18.68
C VAL A 184 -23.00 9.33 -18.42
N PRO A 185 -22.78 10.61 -18.80
CA PRO A 185 -23.88 11.54 -18.86
C PRO A 185 -24.74 11.00 -20.00
N LEU A 186 -25.99 10.65 -19.72
CA LEU A 186 -27.00 10.51 -20.76
C LEU A 186 -27.17 11.88 -21.42
N HIS A 187 -26.26 12.23 -22.34
CA HIS A 187 -26.51 13.28 -23.31
C HIS A 187 -27.50 12.73 -24.33
N THR A 188 -28.77 12.68 -23.95
CA THR A 188 -29.85 12.82 -24.93
C THR A 188 -29.93 14.31 -25.25
N ASN A 189 -29.01 14.78 -26.11
CA ASN A 189 -29.11 16.10 -26.68
C ASN A 189 -29.60 15.95 -28.12
N THR A 190 -30.81 16.40 -28.39
CA THR A 190 -31.08 17.26 -29.55
C THR A 190 -32.38 18.00 -29.28
N SER A 191 -32.19 19.29 -29.06
CA SER A 191 -33.17 20.35 -29.09
C SER A 191 -33.99 20.36 -30.37
N GLU A 192 -35.21 20.86 -30.21
CA GLU A 192 -36.03 21.58 -31.17
C GLU A 192 -35.33 22.21 -32.39
N SER A 193 -36.15 22.29 -33.45
CA SER A 193 -36.20 23.33 -34.48
C SER A 193 -35.37 23.12 -35.75
N THR A 194 -36.04 22.59 -36.77
CA THR A 194 -35.91 23.16 -38.11
C THR A 194 -37.29 23.17 -38.78
N ARG A 195 -37.89 24.37 -38.80
CA ARG A 195 -38.60 24.99 -39.93
C ARG A 195 -39.40 24.04 -40.84
N LEU A 196 -40.73 24.15 -40.78
CA LEU A 196 -41.60 24.69 -41.84
C LEU A 196 -43.02 24.88 -41.30
#